data_AF-A0A7V5RGX8-F1
#
_entry.id   AF-A0A7V5RGX8-F1
#
_cell.length_a   1.000
_cell.length_b   1.000
_cell.length_c   1.000
_cell.angle_alpha   90.00
_cell.angle_beta   90.00
_cell.angle_gamma   90.00
#
_symmetry.space_group_name_H-M   'P 1'
#
loop_
_entity.id
_entity.type
_entity.pdbx_description
1 polymer ?
#
loop_
_entity_poly.entity_id
_entity_poly.type
_entity_poly.pdbx_seq_one_letter_code
_entity_poly.pdbx_strand_id
1 'polypeptide(L)'
;TACTSMPSRQLHAIRLLGAAIGLRMNPVMGLVLNLILPWDYLCALLLQRFRSRLREVLPAWLEVLQKVEALSSLAAFAWLNPDSVYPELETRDAPQSAGLVARQLGHPLIHAQERVNNDFELRGAGKVVIITGSNMAGKSTFLKTIGCNMVLARAGTTVLASSFRLSPLRLHSCIKISDSISDGFSYFYAEVRRLKSILDAMERRDEAPVFFLIDEIFRGTNNRERLIGSRAYLRALLDKRALGLVSTHDLELVHLADDTDSILNYHFREHVRDGRMVFDYTLRPGPCPTTNALKIMQLEGLPVQADAE
;
A
#
# COMPACT_ATOMS: atom_id res chain seq x y z
N THR A 1 -9.44 -22.82 -36.88
CA THR A 1 -9.22 -21.37 -36.66
C THR A 1 -8.26 -21.05 -35.52
N ALA A 2 -8.18 -21.84 -34.44
CA ALA A 2 -7.20 -21.62 -33.34
C ALA A 2 -5.72 -21.89 -33.71
N CYS A 3 -5.44 -22.70 -34.72
CA CYS A 3 -4.06 -23.10 -35.07
C CYS A 3 -3.29 -22.04 -35.88
N THR A 4 -3.98 -21.02 -36.41
CA THR A 4 -3.39 -19.93 -37.21
C THR A 4 -3.03 -18.70 -36.38
N SER A 5 -3.42 -18.63 -35.10
CA SER A 5 -3.16 -17.51 -34.20
C SER A 5 -2.01 -17.77 -33.21
N MET A 6 -1.21 -18.83 -33.41
CA MET A 6 -0.07 -19.08 -32.52
C MET A 6 1.06 -18.05 -32.73
N PRO A 7 1.58 -17.42 -31.65
CA PRO A 7 2.65 -16.42 -31.74
C PRO A 7 3.88 -16.91 -32.51
N SER A 8 4.33 -18.14 -32.23
CA SER A 8 5.50 -18.74 -32.86
C SER A 8 5.37 -18.85 -34.39
N ARG A 9 4.19 -19.24 -34.88
CA ARG A 9 3.92 -19.35 -36.33
C ARG A 9 3.86 -17.97 -36.99
N GLN A 10 3.28 -16.98 -36.33
CA GLN A 10 3.20 -15.61 -36.84
C GLN A 10 4.58 -14.93 -36.85
N LEU A 11 5.40 -15.17 -35.84
CA LEU A 11 6.82 -14.76 -35.79
C LEU A 11 7.66 -15.45 -36.88
N HIS A 12 7.37 -16.71 -37.20
CA HIS A 12 8.03 -17.38 -38.32
C HIS A 12 7.58 -16.78 -39.68
N ALA A 13 6.28 -16.50 -39.84
CA ALA A 13 5.74 -15.90 -41.06
C ALA A 13 6.30 -14.50 -41.32
N ILE A 14 6.45 -13.65 -40.29
CA ILE A 14 7.06 -12.31 -40.46
C ILE A 14 8.56 -12.41 -40.78
N ARG A 15 9.28 -13.41 -40.23
CA ARG A 15 10.69 -13.65 -40.59
C ARG A 15 10.83 -14.02 -42.07
N LEU A 16 9.98 -14.92 -42.58
CA LEU A 16 9.95 -15.28 -44.00
C LEU A 16 9.62 -14.08 -44.89
N LEU A 17 8.63 -13.28 -44.51
CA LEU A 17 8.30 -12.03 -45.20
C LEU A 17 9.46 -11.02 -45.18
N GLY A 18 10.15 -10.90 -44.04
CA GLY A 18 11.33 -10.06 -43.89
C GLY A 18 12.48 -10.50 -44.79
N ALA A 19 12.70 -11.81 -44.92
CA ALA A 19 13.68 -12.37 -45.85
C ALA A 19 13.30 -12.07 -47.32
N ALA A 20 12.01 -12.20 -47.67
CA ALA A 20 11.49 -11.87 -49.00
C ALA A 20 11.65 -10.37 -49.35
N ILE A 21 11.39 -9.49 -48.39
CA ILE A 21 11.66 -8.04 -48.52
C ILE A 21 13.17 -7.81 -48.66
N GLY A 22 13.99 -8.55 -47.92
CA GLY A 22 15.45 -8.45 -47.95
C GLY A 22 16.07 -8.75 -49.33
N LEU A 23 15.41 -9.52 -50.20
CA LEU A 23 15.88 -9.79 -51.57
C LEU A 23 16.05 -8.50 -52.40
N ARG A 24 15.30 -7.43 -52.07
CA ARG A 24 15.44 -6.11 -52.72
C ARG A 24 16.76 -5.40 -52.38
N MET A 25 17.44 -5.80 -51.31
CA MET A 25 18.72 -5.20 -50.91
C MET A 25 19.83 -5.52 -51.91
N ASN A 26 19.64 -6.54 -52.76
CA ASN A 26 20.50 -6.79 -53.90
C ASN A 26 19.94 -6.01 -55.12
N PRO A 27 20.69 -5.04 -55.68
CA PRO A 27 20.18 -4.15 -56.73
C PRO A 27 19.85 -4.88 -58.03
N VAL A 28 20.58 -5.95 -58.37
CA VAL A 28 20.32 -6.76 -59.57
C VAL A 28 19.04 -7.58 -59.38
N MET A 29 18.90 -8.26 -58.23
CA MET A 29 17.69 -9.04 -57.94
C MET A 29 16.47 -8.15 -57.75
N GLY A 30 16.59 -7.00 -57.10
CA GLY A 30 15.49 -6.04 -56.95
C GLY A 30 14.95 -5.55 -58.29
N LEU A 31 15.84 -5.25 -59.24
CA LEU A 31 15.45 -4.82 -60.59
C LEU A 31 14.78 -5.95 -61.39
N VAL A 32 15.37 -7.15 -61.37
CA VAL A 32 14.79 -8.33 -62.07
C VAL A 32 13.44 -8.71 -61.49
N LEU A 33 13.32 -8.76 -60.15
CA LEU A 33 12.08 -9.10 -59.48
C LEU A 33 10.99 -8.10 -59.80
N ASN A 34 11.25 -6.79 -59.66
CA ASN A 34 10.28 -5.72 -59.94
C ASN A 34 9.87 -5.63 -61.43
N LEU A 35 10.74 -6.03 -62.36
CA LEU A 35 10.43 -6.06 -63.79
C LEU A 35 9.44 -7.18 -64.14
N ILE A 36 9.55 -8.34 -63.49
CA ILE A 36 8.71 -9.51 -63.74
C ILE A 36 7.37 -9.41 -62.98
N LEU A 37 7.42 -8.94 -61.74
CA LEU A 37 6.27 -8.82 -60.85
C LEU A 37 6.50 -7.56 -59.99
N PRO A 38 5.49 -6.73 -59.69
CA PRO A 38 5.69 -5.58 -58.80
C PRO A 38 5.93 -6.08 -57.36
N TRP A 39 7.15 -6.54 -57.09
CA TRP A 39 7.57 -7.29 -55.92
C TRP A 39 7.42 -6.44 -54.66
N ASP A 40 7.83 -5.18 -54.73
CA ASP A 40 7.66 -4.23 -53.63
C ASP A 40 6.18 -4.02 -53.29
N TYR A 41 5.31 -3.92 -54.30
CA TYR A 41 3.87 -3.78 -54.07
C TYR A 41 3.26 -5.05 -53.46
N LEU A 42 3.66 -6.23 -53.95
CA LEU A 42 3.22 -7.51 -53.40
C LEU A 42 3.68 -7.69 -51.94
N CYS A 43 4.95 -7.40 -51.64
CA CYS A 43 5.48 -7.41 -50.28
C CYS A 43 4.75 -6.42 -49.38
N ALA A 44 4.45 -5.21 -49.86
CA ALA A 44 3.67 -4.23 -49.12
C ALA A 44 2.25 -4.72 -48.82
N LEU A 45 1.57 -5.32 -49.80
CA LEU A 45 0.24 -5.91 -49.61
C LEU A 45 0.26 -7.07 -48.60
N LEU A 46 1.25 -7.96 -48.69
CA LEU A 46 1.41 -9.07 -47.76
C LEU A 46 1.71 -8.57 -46.34
N LEU A 47 2.58 -7.56 -46.21
CA LEU A 47 2.88 -6.91 -44.93
C LEU A 47 1.63 -6.23 -44.35
N GLN A 48 0.84 -5.53 -45.16
CA GLN A 48 -0.40 -4.89 -44.72
C GLN A 48 -1.42 -5.93 -44.24
N ARG A 49 -1.62 -7.02 -45.00
CA ARG A 49 -2.50 -8.13 -44.59
C ARG A 49 -2.00 -8.83 -43.32
N PHE A 50 -0.69 -8.98 -43.17
CA PHE A 50 -0.09 -9.51 -41.95
C PHE A 50 -0.33 -8.57 -40.76
N ARG A 51 -0.08 -7.27 -40.92
CA ARG A 51 -0.32 -6.24 -39.91
C ARG A 51 -1.78 -6.20 -39.45
N SER A 52 -2.73 -6.29 -40.37
CA SER A 52 -4.17 -6.32 -40.02
C SER A 52 -4.52 -7.55 -39.18
N ARG A 53 -4.04 -8.74 -39.56
CA ARG A 53 -4.24 -9.96 -38.76
C ARG A 53 -3.56 -9.88 -37.39
N LEU A 54 -2.34 -9.37 -37.34
CA LEU A 54 -1.59 -9.23 -36.09
C LEU A 54 -2.25 -8.24 -35.13
N ARG A 55 -2.85 -7.16 -35.66
CA ARG A 55 -3.57 -6.16 -34.84
C ARG A 55 -4.69 -6.77 -34.00
N GLU A 56 -5.36 -7.80 -34.50
CA GLU A 56 -6.45 -8.48 -33.79
C GLU A 56 -5.95 -9.38 -32.65
N VAL A 57 -4.77 -10.02 -32.82
CA VAL A 57 -4.28 -11.05 -31.87
C VAL A 57 -3.18 -10.55 -30.92
N LEU A 58 -2.41 -9.53 -31.32
CA LEU A 58 -1.28 -9.02 -30.55
C LEU A 58 -1.67 -8.49 -29.16
N PRO A 59 -2.78 -7.73 -28.99
CA PRO A 59 -3.19 -7.27 -27.66
C PRO A 59 -3.41 -8.42 -26.67
N ALA A 60 -4.04 -9.51 -27.12
CA ALA A 60 -4.28 -10.69 -26.28
C ALA A 60 -2.97 -11.39 -25.89
N TRP A 61 -1.99 -11.47 -26.80
CA TRP A 61 -0.68 -12.05 -26.46
C TRP A 61 0.08 -11.20 -25.46
N LEU A 62 0.07 -9.87 -25.64
CA LEU A 62 0.71 -8.95 -24.70
C LEU A 62 0.02 -9.00 -23.33
N GLU A 63 -1.30 -9.10 -23.27
CA GLU A 63 -2.04 -9.27 -22.02
C GLU A 63 -1.66 -10.57 -21.29
N VAL A 64 -1.55 -11.68 -22.01
CA VAL A 64 -1.10 -12.95 -21.42
C VAL A 64 0.33 -12.86 -20.91
N LEU A 65 1.24 -12.26 -21.69
CA LEU A 65 2.63 -12.05 -21.26
C LEU A 65 2.70 -11.18 -20.01
N GLN A 66 1.98 -10.05 -19.97
CA GLN A 66 1.89 -9.17 -18.81
C GLN A 66 1.39 -9.90 -17.57
N LYS A 67 0.38 -10.77 -17.70
CA LYS A 67 -0.12 -11.59 -16.59
C LYS A 67 0.93 -12.57 -16.09
N VAL A 68 1.65 -13.24 -17.00
CA VAL A 68 2.72 -14.18 -16.62
C VAL A 68 3.85 -13.45 -15.92
N GLU A 69 4.29 -12.30 -16.42
CA GLU A 69 5.34 -11.49 -15.79
C GLU A 69 4.92 -10.99 -14.40
N ALA A 70 3.70 -10.46 -14.26
CA ALA A 70 3.17 -9.99 -12.98
C ALA A 70 3.08 -11.12 -11.94
N LEU A 71 2.51 -12.27 -12.33
CA LEU A 71 2.40 -13.44 -11.45
C LEU A 71 3.77 -14.01 -11.09
N SER A 72 4.72 -14.03 -12.03
CA SER A 72 6.10 -14.48 -11.78
C SER A 72 6.81 -13.58 -10.77
N SER A 73 6.60 -12.26 -10.85
CA SER A 73 7.14 -11.30 -9.88
C SER A 73 6.57 -11.52 -8.47
N LEU A 74 5.25 -11.72 -8.37
CA LEU A 74 4.60 -12.04 -7.09
C LEU A 74 5.07 -13.38 -6.50
N ALA A 75 5.26 -14.40 -7.35
CA ALA A 75 5.79 -15.69 -6.95
C ALA A 75 7.27 -15.59 -6.51
N ALA A 76 8.08 -14.78 -7.19
CA ALA A 76 9.46 -14.53 -6.81
C ALA A 76 9.55 -13.85 -5.43
N PHE A 77 8.64 -12.91 -5.13
CA PHE A 77 8.56 -12.31 -3.79
C PHE A 77 8.28 -13.35 -2.71
N ALA A 78 7.31 -14.24 -2.93
CA ALA A 78 6.99 -15.33 -2.00
C ALA A 78 8.18 -16.29 -1.82
N TRP A 79 8.87 -16.64 -2.91
CA TRP A 79 10.05 -17.49 -2.88
C TRP A 79 11.22 -16.89 -2.09
N LEU A 80 11.45 -15.58 -2.22
CA LEU A 80 12.50 -14.86 -1.50
C LEU A 80 12.19 -14.65 -0.01
N ASN A 81 10.94 -14.87 0.41
CA ASN A 81 10.50 -14.71 1.80
C ASN A 81 9.87 -16.03 2.30
N PRO A 82 10.68 -17.06 2.63
CA PRO A 82 10.17 -18.38 2.99
C PRO A 82 9.29 -18.37 4.25
N ASP A 83 9.50 -17.41 5.16
CA ASP A 83 8.70 -17.24 6.38
C ASP A 83 7.38 -16.48 6.14
N SER A 84 7.10 -16.06 4.91
CA SER A 84 5.87 -15.39 4.52
C SER A 84 4.72 -16.39 4.32
N VAL A 85 3.49 -15.95 4.55
CA VAL A 85 2.30 -16.79 4.44
C VAL A 85 1.32 -16.23 3.43
N TYR A 86 0.56 -17.10 2.76
CA TYR A 86 -0.60 -16.65 2.00
C TYR A 86 -1.70 -16.19 2.96
N PRO A 87 -2.30 -15.00 2.72
CA PRO A 87 -3.34 -14.48 3.59
C PRO A 87 -4.64 -15.28 3.43
N GLU A 88 -5.38 -15.43 4.52
CA GLU A 88 -6.74 -15.95 4.50
C GLU A 88 -7.71 -14.76 4.30
N LEU A 89 -8.35 -14.73 3.13
CA LEU A 89 -9.30 -13.68 2.80
C LEU A 89 -10.71 -14.11 3.21
N GLU A 90 -11.30 -13.40 4.18
CA GLU A 90 -12.65 -13.70 4.64
C GLU A 90 -13.68 -13.29 3.57
N THR A 91 -14.79 -14.03 3.47
CA THR A 91 -15.93 -13.70 2.61
C THR A 91 -16.80 -12.59 3.24
N ARG A 92 -17.71 -11.98 2.47
CA ARG A 92 -18.55 -10.82 2.87
C ARG A 92 -19.64 -11.16 3.91
N ASP A 93 -19.41 -12.11 4.79
CA ASP A 93 -20.41 -12.60 5.73
C ASP A 93 -20.41 -11.71 6.99
N ALA A 94 -21.21 -10.64 6.90
CA ALA A 94 -21.58 -9.64 7.91
C ALA A 94 -20.57 -8.49 8.21
N PRO A 95 -21.02 -7.21 8.25
CA PRO A 95 -20.17 -6.05 8.61
C PRO A 95 -19.56 -6.12 10.02
N GLN A 96 -20.11 -6.96 10.89
CA GLN A 96 -19.68 -7.12 12.29
C GLN A 96 -18.44 -8.00 12.42
N SER A 97 -18.12 -8.83 11.42
CA SER A 97 -16.90 -9.65 11.37
C SER A 97 -15.72 -8.95 10.68
N ALA A 98 -16.00 -7.85 9.96
CA ALA A 98 -15.01 -7.11 9.17
C ALA A 98 -13.80 -6.69 10.02
N GLY A 99 -12.60 -7.02 9.55
CA GLY A 99 -11.40 -6.83 10.33
C GLY A 99 -10.11 -7.25 9.65
N LEU A 100 -9.05 -7.12 10.43
CA LEU A 100 -7.72 -7.61 10.14
C LEU A 100 -7.18 -8.28 11.41
N VAL A 101 -6.70 -9.51 11.28
CA VAL A 101 -6.00 -10.23 12.35
C VAL A 101 -4.67 -10.72 11.82
N ALA A 102 -3.58 -10.33 12.47
CA ALA A 102 -2.24 -10.72 12.08
C ALA A 102 -1.40 -11.13 13.29
N ARG A 103 -0.56 -12.14 13.10
CA ARG A 103 0.43 -12.58 14.08
C ARG A 103 1.83 -12.41 13.52
N GLN A 104 2.75 -11.93 14.35
CA GLN A 104 4.13 -11.65 13.96
C GLN A 104 4.23 -10.83 12.65
N LEU A 105 3.38 -9.81 12.51
CA LEU A 105 3.32 -8.95 11.33
C LEU A 105 4.58 -8.08 11.23
N GLY A 106 5.28 -8.18 10.10
CA GLY A 106 6.51 -7.46 9.81
C GLY A 106 6.37 -6.53 8.60
N HIS A 107 7.16 -5.45 8.59
CA HIS A 107 7.26 -4.56 7.43
C HIS A 107 8.11 -5.23 6.31
N PRO A 108 7.60 -5.36 5.07
CA PRO A 108 8.30 -6.08 3.99
C PRO A 108 9.61 -5.42 3.55
N LEU A 109 9.75 -4.11 3.73
CA LEU A 109 10.97 -3.35 3.37
C LEU A 109 12.00 -3.20 4.49
N ILE A 110 11.75 -3.76 5.69
CA ILE A 110 12.73 -3.74 6.79
C ILE A 110 13.46 -5.08 6.80
N HIS A 111 14.79 -5.04 6.86
CA HIS A 111 15.64 -6.23 6.92
C HIS A 111 15.28 -7.12 8.11
N ALA A 112 15.28 -8.43 7.90
CA ALA A 112 14.83 -9.40 8.90
C ALA A 112 15.58 -9.29 10.24
N GLN A 113 16.85 -8.87 10.23
CA GLN A 113 17.68 -8.71 11.42
C GLN A 113 17.29 -7.49 12.28
N GLU A 114 16.71 -6.46 11.67
CA GLU A 114 16.33 -5.21 12.34
C GLU A 114 14.82 -5.11 12.60
N ARG A 115 14.05 -6.01 11.97
CA ARG A 115 12.60 -5.99 11.99
C ARG A 115 12.05 -6.54 13.29
N VAL A 116 11.26 -5.71 13.98
CA VAL A 116 10.42 -6.15 15.09
C VAL A 116 9.02 -6.45 14.56
N ASN A 117 8.61 -7.70 14.72
CA ASN A 117 7.30 -8.19 14.32
C ASN A 117 6.27 -7.96 15.44
N ASN A 118 5.03 -7.65 15.07
CA ASN A 118 3.98 -7.30 16.02
C ASN A 118 2.70 -8.09 15.76
N ASP A 119 2.02 -8.50 16.83
CA ASP A 119 0.66 -9.02 16.74
C ASP A 119 -0.32 -7.86 16.65
N PHE A 120 -1.39 -8.02 15.87
CA PHE A 120 -2.41 -6.98 15.74
C PHE A 120 -3.77 -7.58 15.38
N GLU A 121 -4.80 -7.08 16.05
CA GLU A 121 -6.19 -7.46 15.80
C GLU A 121 -7.09 -6.24 15.86
N LEU A 122 -7.90 -6.07 14.82
CA LEU A 122 -8.99 -5.11 14.78
C LEU A 122 -10.17 -5.76 14.10
N ARG A 123 -11.26 -5.93 14.84
CA ARG A 123 -12.52 -6.51 14.35
C ARG A 123 -13.71 -5.63 14.69
N GLY A 124 -14.68 -5.62 13.80
CA GLY A 124 -15.92 -4.86 13.92
C GLY A 124 -15.80 -3.50 13.23
N ALA A 125 -16.83 -3.16 12.46
CA ALA A 125 -16.95 -1.82 11.91
C ALA A 125 -17.26 -0.79 13.01
N GLY A 126 -16.87 0.46 12.78
CA GLY A 126 -16.93 1.57 13.73
C GLY A 126 -15.81 1.57 14.75
N LYS A 127 -14.74 0.78 14.56
CA LYS A 127 -13.61 0.69 15.50
C LYS A 127 -12.44 1.56 15.07
N VAL A 128 -11.95 2.40 15.98
CA VAL A 128 -10.79 3.27 15.77
C VAL A 128 -9.69 2.87 16.76
N VAL A 129 -8.50 2.59 16.27
CA VAL A 129 -7.32 2.39 17.11
C VAL A 129 -6.52 3.68 17.17
N ILE A 130 -6.26 4.20 18.37
CA ILE A 130 -5.36 5.32 18.59
C ILE A 130 -4.00 4.77 19.01
N ILE A 131 -2.97 5.05 18.22
CA ILE A 131 -1.58 4.67 18.52
C ILE A 131 -0.83 5.88 19.07
N THR A 132 -0.36 5.76 20.31
CA THR A 132 0.47 6.77 20.97
C THR A 132 1.93 6.34 21.11
N GLY A 133 2.79 7.28 21.49
CA GLY A 133 4.23 7.07 21.65
C GLY A 133 5.03 8.27 21.16
N SER A 134 6.30 8.33 21.53
CA SER A 134 7.21 9.40 21.11
C SER A 134 7.46 9.41 19.59
N ASN A 135 8.00 10.53 19.09
CA ASN A 135 8.51 10.58 17.72
C ASN A 135 9.64 9.55 17.58
N MET A 136 9.69 8.83 16.46
CA MET A 136 10.63 7.73 16.19
C MET A 136 10.32 6.38 16.87
N ALA A 137 9.29 6.29 17.72
CA ALA A 137 8.91 5.02 18.38
C ALA A 137 8.33 3.92 17.45
N GLY A 138 8.15 4.21 16.15
CA GLY A 138 7.69 3.24 15.16
C GLY A 138 6.21 3.35 14.74
N LYS A 139 5.46 4.35 15.24
CA LYS A 139 4.03 4.54 14.92
C LYS A 139 3.73 4.55 13.41
N SER A 140 4.37 5.45 12.66
CA SER A 140 4.18 5.57 11.20
C SER A 140 4.64 4.32 10.46
N THR A 141 5.73 3.68 10.93
CA THR A 141 6.24 2.42 10.39
C THR A 141 5.20 1.32 10.55
N PHE A 142 4.57 1.21 11.71
CA PHE A 142 3.54 0.22 11.96
C PHE A 142 2.28 0.43 11.12
N LEU A 143 1.83 1.69 10.94
CA LEU A 143 0.75 1.99 9.99
C LEU A 143 1.11 1.51 8.57
N LYS A 144 2.32 1.81 8.10
CA LYS A 144 2.83 1.33 6.80
C LYS A 144 2.94 -0.19 6.74
N THR A 145 3.34 -0.85 7.83
CA THR A 145 3.38 -2.31 7.93
C THR A 145 2.01 -2.92 7.65
N ILE A 146 0.94 -2.40 8.27
CA ILE A 146 -0.43 -2.86 8.00
C ILE A 146 -0.80 -2.59 6.54
N GLY A 147 -0.62 -1.36 6.07
CA GLY A 147 -1.01 -0.96 4.72
C GLY A 147 -0.31 -1.77 3.63
N CYS A 148 1.01 -1.95 3.72
CA CYS A 148 1.79 -2.73 2.77
C CYS A 148 1.35 -4.20 2.73
N ASN A 149 1.14 -4.84 3.88
CA ASN A 149 0.67 -6.23 3.92
C ASN A 149 -0.77 -6.37 3.40
N MET A 150 -1.65 -5.40 3.63
CA MET A 150 -2.99 -5.38 3.01
C MET A 150 -2.92 -5.28 1.48
N VAL A 151 -2.01 -4.46 0.95
CA VAL A 151 -1.78 -4.33 -0.50
C VAL A 151 -1.23 -5.62 -1.08
N LEU A 152 -0.21 -6.23 -0.45
CA LEU A 152 0.35 -7.52 -0.87
C LEU A 152 -0.72 -8.62 -0.87
N ALA A 153 -1.55 -8.67 0.18
CA ALA A 153 -2.64 -9.63 0.27
C ALA A 153 -3.66 -9.47 -0.86
N ARG A 154 -4.03 -8.22 -1.20
CA ARG A 154 -4.94 -7.90 -2.30
C ARG A 154 -4.33 -8.11 -3.68
N ALA A 155 -3.01 -8.00 -3.79
CA ALA A 155 -2.28 -8.30 -5.01
C ALA A 155 -2.21 -9.81 -5.31
N GLY A 156 -2.53 -10.66 -4.33
CA GLY A 156 -2.54 -12.12 -4.49
C GLY A 156 -1.18 -12.78 -4.23
N THR A 157 -0.31 -12.14 -3.44
CA THR A 157 0.95 -12.74 -2.98
C THR A 157 0.96 -12.96 -1.46
N THR A 158 2.06 -13.49 -0.94
CA THR A 158 2.26 -13.70 0.49
C THR A 158 2.45 -12.38 1.24
N VAL A 159 2.22 -12.45 2.54
CA VAL A 159 2.42 -11.34 3.49
C VAL A 159 3.45 -11.73 4.53
N LEU A 160 4.15 -10.75 5.10
CA LEU A 160 5.14 -10.99 6.13
C LEU A 160 4.47 -11.08 7.51
N ALA A 161 3.94 -12.25 7.81
CA ALA A 161 3.30 -12.59 9.07
C ALA A 161 3.38 -14.11 9.27
N SER A 162 3.22 -14.58 10.51
CA SER A 162 3.01 -16.02 10.76
C SER A 162 1.55 -16.44 10.51
N SER A 163 0.60 -15.52 10.61
CA SER A 163 -0.78 -15.68 10.14
C SER A 163 -1.38 -14.31 9.79
N PHE A 164 -2.26 -14.27 8.79
CA PHE A 164 -2.90 -13.03 8.37
C PHE A 164 -4.30 -13.31 7.82
N ARG A 165 -5.32 -12.76 8.48
CA ARG A 165 -6.71 -12.78 8.06
C ARG A 165 -7.18 -11.39 7.71
N LEU A 166 -7.82 -11.23 6.56
CA LEU A 166 -8.26 -9.93 6.06
C LEU A 166 -9.66 -10.03 5.43
N SER A 167 -10.62 -9.29 5.98
CA SER A 167 -11.94 -9.16 5.37
C SER A 167 -11.92 -8.23 4.14
N PRO A 168 -12.97 -8.21 3.31
CA PRO A 168 -13.11 -7.29 2.18
C PRO A 168 -13.15 -5.83 2.64
N LEU A 169 -12.06 -5.09 2.46
CA LEU A 169 -11.85 -3.73 2.98
C LEU A 169 -11.15 -2.84 1.95
N ARG A 170 -11.53 -1.55 1.90
CA ARG A 170 -10.91 -0.53 1.06
C ARG A 170 -9.88 0.25 1.86
N LEU A 171 -8.60 0.10 1.53
CA LEU A 171 -7.52 0.80 2.20
C LEU A 171 -7.49 2.27 1.80
N HIS A 172 -7.56 3.18 2.77
CA HIS A 172 -7.31 4.61 2.59
C HIS A 172 -6.23 5.06 3.58
N SER A 173 -5.32 5.93 3.15
CA SER A 173 -4.24 6.39 4.02
C SER A 173 -3.99 7.89 3.93
N CYS A 174 -3.74 8.51 5.07
CA CYS A 174 -3.19 9.84 5.21
C CYS A 174 -1.89 9.74 6.03
N ILE A 175 -0.84 9.16 5.41
CA ILE A 175 0.50 9.00 5.99
C ILE A 175 1.48 9.84 5.16
N LYS A 176 2.18 10.80 5.78
CA LYS A 176 3.20 11.72 5.19
C LYS A 176 2.98 12.11 3.71
N ILE A 177 2.62 13.38 3.50
CA ILE A 177 2.60 14.02 2.18
C ILE A 177 4.06 14.31 1.80
N SER A 178 4.64 13.55 0.86
CA SER A 178 5.81 14.04 0.12
C SER A 178 5.33 15.03 -0.93
N ASP A 179 6.06 16.14 -1.06
CA ASP A 179 5.68 17.30 -1.84
C ASP A 179 5.24 16.96 -3.26
N SER A 180 4.19 17.65 -3.70
CA SER A 180 4.05 18.05 -5.08
C SER A 180 3.95 19.57 -5.06
N ILE A 181 5.09 20.24 -5.24
CA ILE A 181 5.18 21.71 -5.46
C ILE A 181 4.27 22.12 -6.64
N SER A 182 3.91 21.16 -7.51
CA SER A 182 3.04 21.31 -8.67
C SER A 182 1.61 21.76 -8.36
N ASP A 183 1.06 21.49 -7.17
CA ASP A 183 -0.39 21.60 -6.95
C ASP A 183 -0.83 22.93 -6.31
N GLY A 184 0.11 23.80 -5.92
CA GLY A 184 -0.19 25.16 -5.43
C GLY A 184 -1.00 25.27 -4.13
N PHE A 185 -1.30 24.15 -3.46
CA PHE A 185 -2.03 24.13 -2.18
C PHE A 185 -1.08 24.12 -0.98
N SER A 186 -1.50 24.76 0.12
CA SER A 186 -0.80 24.63 1.39
C SER A 186 -0.90 23.18 1.91
N TYR A 187 0.13 22.73 2.64
CA TYR A 187 0.18 21.38 3.25
C TYR A 187 -1.10 21.04 4.01
N PHE A 188 -1.61 21.99 4.78
CA PHE A 188 -2.84 21.86 5.55
C PHE A 188 -4.07 21.59 4.67
N TYR A 189 -4.22 22.30 3.55
CA TYR A 189 -5.36 22.10 2.67
C TYR A 189 -5.34 20.74 1.97
N ALA A 190 -4.15 20.28 1.56
CA ALA A 190 -3.97 18.94 1.00
C ALA A 190 -4.31 17.84 2.03
N GLU A 191 -3.90 18.02 3.28
CA GLU A 191 -4.25 17.14 4.40
C GLU A 191 -5.77 17.10 4.61
N VAL A 192 -6.43 18.25 4.72
CA VAL A 192 -7.90 18.36 4.88
C VAL A 192 -8.65 17.66 3.74
N ARG A 193 -8.21 17.84 2.48
CA ARG A 193 -8.84 17.15 1.33
C ARG A 193 -8.69 15.64 1.39
N ARG A 194 -7.55 15.12 1.84
CA ARG A 194 -7.35 13.66 2.01
C ARG A 194 -8.23 13.12 3.12
N LEU A 195 -8.29 13.80 4.27
CA LEU A 195 -9.16 13.42 5.38
C LEU A 195 -10.64 13.44 4.95
N LYS A 196 -11.06 14.45 4.18
CA LYS A 196 -12.40 14.49 3.58
C LYS A 196 -12.65 13.30 2.65
N SER A 197 -11.70 12.94 1.80
CA SER A 197 -11.86 11.82 0.87
C SER A 197 -12.10 10.47 1.57
N ILE A 198 -11.61 10.31 2.81
CA ILE A 198 -11.89 9.13 3.64
C ILE A 198 -13.36 9.14 4.06
N LEU A 199 -13.89 10.28 4.53
CA LEU A 199 -15.30 10.43 4.88
C LEU A 199 -16.20 10.22 3.66
N ASP A 200 -15.89 10.84 2.52
CA ASP A 200 -16.64 10.68 1.27
C ASP A 200 -16.64 9.19 0.82
N ALA A 201 -15.54 8.47 1.05
CA ALA A 201 -15.46 7.04 0.73
C ALA A 201 -16.38 6.20 1.63
N MET A 202 -16.60 6.60 2.89
CA MET A 202 -17.49 5.91 3.83
C MET A 202 -18.96 6.01 3.42
N GLU A 203 -19.36 7.10 2.75
CA GLU A 203 -20.73 7.33 2.26
C GLU A 203 -21.18 6.32 1.20
N ARG A 204 -20.25 5.69 0.47
CA ARG A 204 -20.54 4.72 -0.59
C ARG A 204 -21.01 3.38 -0.02
N ARG A 205 -22.31 3.22 0.22
CA ARG A 205 -22.88 2.06 0.94
C ARG A 205 -22.74 0.71 0.22
N ASP A 206 -22.69 0.71 -1.11
CA ASP A 206 -22.60 -0.52 -1.93
C ASP A 206 -21.20 -1.15 -1.96
N GLU A 207 -20.18 -0.41 -1.50
CA GLU A 207 -18.79 -0.87 -1.47
C GLU A 207 -18.43 -1.52 -0.12
N ALA A 208 -17.26 -2.16 -0.04
CA ALA A 208 -16.70 -2.67 1.21
C ALA A 208 -16.43 -1.52 2.23
N PRO A 209 -16.40 -1.80 3.55
CA PRO A 209 -15.99 -0.81 4.55
C PRO A 209 -14.59 -0.23 4.28
N VAL A 210 -14.36 1.00 4.74
CA VAL A 210 -13.07 1.67 4.64
C VAL A 210 -12.15 1.21 5.77
N PHE A 211 -10.93 0.80 5.45
CA PHE A 211 -9.85 0.64 6.40
C PHE A 211 -8.92 1.85 6.33
N PHE A 212 -8.95 2.74 7.32
CA PHE A 212 -8.15 3.97 7.30
C PHE A 212 -6.83 3.84 8.07
N LEU A 213 -5.79 4.50 7.58
CA LEU A 213 -4.49 4.65 8.24
C LEU A 213 -4.10 6.13 8.24
N ILE A 214 -4.10 6.78 9.40
CA ILE A 214 -3.86 8.23 9.50
C ILE A 214 -2.66 8.47 10.41
N ASP A 215 -1.67 9.24 9.93
CA ASP A 215 -0.44 9.52 10.64
C ASP A 215 -0.38 10.95 11.18
N GLU A 216 -0.93 11.16 12.37
CA GLU A 216 -1.29 12.45 12.97
C GLU A 216 -2.31 13.25 12.16
N ILE A 217 -3.23 13.92 12.85
CA ILE A 217 -4.30 14.72 12.25
C ILE A 217 -3.98 16.21 12.47
N PHE A 218 -4.12 17.01 11.41
CA PHE A 218 -4.00 18.47 11.41
C PHE A 218 -2.65 18.96 11.96
N ARG A 219 -1.54 18.41 11.46
CA ARG A 219 -0.18 18.78 11.93
C ARG A 219 0.13 20.28 11.79
N GLY A 220 -0.49 20.96 10.83
CA GLY A 220 -0.20 22.35 10.46
C GLY A 220 -0.97 23.44 11.22
N THR A 221 -1.77 23.11 12.24
CA THR A 221 -2.54 24.11 13.02
C THR A 221 -2.10 24.19 14.49
N ASN A 222 -2.63 25.16 15.24
CA ASN A 222 -2.37 25.32 16.67
C ASN A 222 -2.90 24.13 17.49
N ASN A 223 -2.31 23.89 18.67
CA ASN A 223 -2.63 22.71 19.49
C ASN A 223 -4.12 22.60 19.85
N ARG A 224 -4.78 23.73 20.15
CA ARG A 224 -6.19 23.76 20.55
C ARG A 224 -7.14 23.39 19.40
N GLU A 225 -6.95 23.98 18.23
CA GLU A 225 -7.73 23.68 17.02
C GLU A 225 -7.47 22.25 16.56
N ARG A 226 -6.21 21.80 16.62
CA ARG A 226 -5.83 20.43 16.29
C ARG A 226 -6.56 19.42 17.16
N LEU A 227 -6.60 19.64 18.47
CA LEU A 227 -7.32 18.76 19.40
C LEU A 227 -8.82 18.74 19.09
N ILE A 228 -9.45 19.91 18.98
CA ILE A 228 -10.90 20.03 18.71
C ILE A 228 -11.24 19.33 17.39
N GLY A 229 -10.48 19.62 16.34
CA GLY A 229 -10.66 19.01 15.02
C GLY A 229 -10.44 17.50 15.05
N SER A 230 -9.37 17.03 15.69
CA SER A 230 -9.06 15.60 15.79
C SER A 230 -10.15 14.84 16.54
N ARG A 231 -10.66 15.38 17.65
CA ARG A 231 -11.78 14.78 18.40
C ARG A 231 -13.05 14.70 17.54
N ALA A 232 -13.39 15.77 16.83
CA ALA A 232 -14.56 15.79 15.95
C ALA A 232 -14.41 14.77 14.80
N TYR A 233 -13.23 14.70 14.19
CA TYR A 233 -12.96 13.78 13.10
C TYR A 233 -12.96 12.32 13.55
N LEU A 234 -12.32 12.00 14.67
CA LEU A 234 -12.33 10.65 15.25
C LEU A 234 -13.76 10.18 15.56
N ARG A 235 -14.63 11.06 16.08
CA ARG A 235 -16.05 10.74 16.29
C ARG A 235 -16.77 10.44 14.98
N ALA A 236 -16.48 11.17 13.90
CA ALA A 236 -17.05 10.89 12.58
C ALA A 236 -16.58 9.52 12.02
N LEU A 237 -15.38 9.07 12.37
CA LEU A 237 -14.85 7.76 11.97
C LEU A 237 -15.49 6.56 12.70
N LEU A 238 -16.23 6.79 13.80
CA LEU A 238 -16.93 5.72 14.53
C LEU A 238 -18.17 5.19 13.79
N ASP A 239 -18.42 5.62 12.56
CA ASP A 239 -19.47 5.08 11.70
C ASP A 239 -19.25 3.59 11.38
N LYS A 240 -20.34 2.80 11.30
CA LYS A 240 -20.33 1.36 11.02
C LYS A 240 -19.83 0.98 9.61
N ARG A 241 -19.24 1.90 8.87
CA ARG A 241 -18.66 1.73 7.52
C ARG A 241 -17.15 1.94 7.48
N ALA A 242 -16.51 2.22 8.62
CA ALA A 242 -15.07 2.37 8.70
C ALA A 242 -14.48 1.62 9.89
N LEU A 243 -13.22 1.25 9.78
CA LEU A 243 -12.39 0.85 10.90
C LEU A 243 -10.94 1.22 10.56
N GLY A 244 -10.07 1.39 11.53
CA GLY A 244 -8.70 1.74 11.19
C GLY A 244 -7.89 2.27 12.35
N LEU A 245 -6.77 2.89 11.99
CA LEU A 245 -5.76 3.34 12.93
C LEU A 245 -5.41 4.81 12.71
N VAL A 246 -5.23 5.51 13.81
CA VAL A 246 -4.73 6.89 13.85
C VAL A 246 -3.53 6.93 14.79
N SER A 247 -2.37 7.36 14.31
CA SER A 247 -1.26 7.71 15.20
C SER A 247 -1.41 9.14 15.71
N THR A 248 -0.98 9.38 16.95
CA THR A 248 -0.93 10.72 17.52
C THR A 248 0.19 10.84 18.55
N HIS A 249 0.65 12.06 18.77
CA HIS A 249 1.46 12.44 19.94
C HIS A 249 0.64 13.18 21.00
N ASP A 250 -0.62 13.49 20.69
CA ASP A 250 -1.55 14.16 21.59
C ASP A 250 -2.16 13.13 22.55
N LEU A 251 -1.70 13.16 23.80
CA LEU A 251 -2.16 12.25 24.85
C LEU A 251 -3.61 12.55 25.28
N GLU A 252 -4.15 13.74 25.01
CA GLU A 252 -5.54 14.04 25.37
C GLU A 252 -6.53 13.23 24.51
N LEU A 253 -6.14 12.81 23.31
CA LEU A 253 -6.97 11.97 22.45
C LEU A 253 -7.15 10.55 22.99
N VAL A 254 -6.27 10.09 23.88
CA VAL A 254 -6.33 8.78 24.53
C VAL A 254 -7.59 8.64 25.38
N HIS A 255 -8.01 9.71 26.03
CA HIS A 255 -9.22 9.75 26.87
C HIS A 255 -10.51 9.57 26.08
N LEU A 256 -10.48 9.66 24.75
CA LEU A 256 -11.65 9.34 23.93
C LEU A 256 -12.07 7.86 24.04
N ALA A 257 -11.14 6.97 24.41
CA ALA A 257 -11.47 5.58 24.69
C ALA A 257 -12.33 5.42 25.95
N ASP A 258 -12.28 6.37 26.89
CA ASP A 258 -13.08 6.35 28.12
C ASP A 258 -14.57 6.65 27.80
N ASP A 259 -14.84 7.35 26.69
CA ASP A 259 -16.20 7.70 26.23
C ASP A 259 -16.88 6.53 25.48
N THR A 260 -16.13 5.56 24.94
CA THR A 260 -16.69 4.50 24.06
C THR A 260 -15.77 3.30 23.86
N ASP A 261 -16.35 2.09 23.92
CA ASP A 261 -15.66 0.82 23.58
C ASP A 261 -15.22 0.71 22.11
N SER A 262 -15.65 1.65 21.26
CA SER A 262 -15.27 1.69 19.85
C SER A 262 -13.89 2.27 19.60
N ILE A 263 -13.30 2.94 20.59
CA ILE A 263 -11.94 3.47 20.51
C ILE A 263 -11.03 2.59 21.35
N LEU A 264 -9.95 2.10 20.73
CA LEU A 264 -8.96 1.25 21.37
C LEU A 264 -7.62 1.98 21.43
N ASN A 265 -7.01 2.05 22.61
CA ASN A 265 -5.68 2.62 22.76
C ASN A 265 -4.60 1.56 22.58
N TYR A 266 -3.56 1.92 21.85
CA TYR A 266 -2.30 1.18 21.75
C TYR A 266 -1.14 2.17 21.85
N HIS A 267 0.04 1.68 22.22
CA HIS A 267 1.22 2.52 22.31
C HIS A 267 2.50 1.79 21.93
N PHE A 268 3.49 2.59 21.51
CA PHE A 268 4.90 2.23 21.54
C PHE A 268 5.57 2.96 22.69
N ARG A 269 6.57 2.33 23.30
CA ARG A 269 7.32 2.90 24.42
C ARG A 269 8.80 3.00 24.09
N GLU A 270 9.43 3.99 24.70
CA GLU A 270 10.88 4.11 24.77
C GLU A 270 11.40 3.73 26.16
N HIS A 271 12.64 3.28 26.21
CA HIS A 271 13.39 3.08 27.45
C HIS A 271 14.67 3.91 27.42
N VAL A 272 15.11 4.36 28.58
CA VAL A 272 16.45 4.95 28.71
C VAL A 272 17.41 3.85 29.12
N ARG A 273 18.43 3.60 28.30
CA ARG A 273 19.51 2.65 28.58
C ARG A 273 20.85 3.33 28.30
N ASP A 274 21.76 3.31 29.27
CA ASP A 274 23.09 3.91 29.15
C ASP A 274 23.06 5.38 28.69
N GLY A 275 22.09 6.15 29.21
CA GLY A 275 21.88 7.55 28.86
C GLY A 275 21.26 7.80 27.48
N ARG A 276 20.89 6.76 26.73
CA ARG A 276 20.31 6.88 25.38
C ARG A 276 18.87 6.38 25.32
N MET A 277 18.07 6.99 24.45
CA MET A 277 16.72 6.51 24.12
C MET A 277 16.82 5.26 23.26
N VAL A 278 16.22 4.17 23.72
CA VAL A 278 16.11 2.91 22.98
C VAL A 278 14.64 2.58 22.77
N PHE A 279 14.27 2.26 21.54
CA PHE A 279 12.92 1.88 21.17
C PHE A 279 12.87 0.36 20.96
N ASP A 280 11.93 -0.30 21.63
CA ASP A 280 11.73 -1.75 21.47
C ASP A 280 10.80 -2.09 20.30
N TYR A 281 10.22 -1.08 19.65
CA TYR A 281 9.32 -1.18 18.48
C TYR A 281 8.18 -2.20 18.64
N THR A 282 7.79 -2.49 19.88
CA THR A 282 6.74 -3.44 20.21
C THR A 282 5.46 -2.70 20.53
N LEU A 283 4.40 -2.99 19.78
CA LEU A 283 3.06 -2.46 19.97
C LEU A 283 2.44 -3.11 21.21
N ARG A 284 1.85 -2.28 22.08
CA ARG A 284 1.19 -2.74 23.31
C ARG A 284 -0.21 -2.16 23.41
N PRO A 285 -1.19 -2.92 23.95
CA PRO A 285 -2.50 -2.38 24.23
C PRO A 285 -2.44 -1.38 25.39
N GLY A 286 -3.43 -0.49 25.41
CA GLY A 286 -3.58 0.53 26.44
C GLY A 286 -2.88 1.85 26.11
N PRO A 287 -3.14 2.89 26.92
CA PRO A 287 -2.50 4.19 26.81
C PRO A 287 -1.01 4.11 27.11
N CYS A 288 -0.22 5.06 26.58
CA CYS A 288 1.20 5.16 26.93
C CYS A 288 1.34 5.57 28.41
N PRO A 289 2.06 4.82 29.27
CA PRO A 289 2.12 5.09 30.70
C PRO A 289 2.99 6.30 31.08
N THR A 290 3.99 6.67 30.28
CA THR A 290 4.98 7.72 30.63
C THR A 290 5.58 8.39 29.40
N THR A 291 5.95 9.68 29.51
CA THR A 291 6.72 10.41 28.50
C THR A 291 8.15 10.65 29.02
N ASN A 292 9.15 9.97 28.43
CA ASN A 292 10.54 10.08 28.92
C ASN A 292 11.32 11.29 28.36
N ALA A 293 10.66 12.17 27.59
CA ALA A 293 11.30 13.27 26.89
C ALA A 293 12.03 14.24 27.84
N LEU A 294 11.42 14.62 28.95
CA LEU A 294 12.01 15.54 29.94
C LEU A 294 13.28 14.96 30.56
N LYS A 295 13.27 13.66 30.87
CA LYS A 295 14.41 12.94 31.46
C LYS A 295 15.61 12.90 30.51
N ILE A 296 15.37 12.83 29.20
CA ILE A 296 16.45 12.91 28.20
C ILE A 296 16.97 14.32 28.05
N MET A 297 16.10 15.32 27.99
CA MET A 297 16.56 16.71 27.93
C MET A 297 17.48 17.03 29.12
N GLN A 298 17.14 16.52 30.30
CA GLN A 298 17.99 16.62 31.49
C GLN A 298 19.33 15.88 31.33
N LEU A 299 19.34 14.65 30.79
CA LEU A 299 20.57 13.89 30.52
C LEU A 299 21.50 14.57 29.49
N GLU A 300 20.93 15.27 28.51
CA GLU A 300 21.63 16.08 27.51
C GLU A 300 22.07 17.46 28.05
N GLY A 301 21.84 17.73 29.35
CA GLY A 301 22.28 18.96 30.01
C GLY A 301 21.38 20.18 29.75
N LEU A 302 20.16 19.99 29.22
CA LEU A 302 19.19 21.07 29.11
C LEU A 302 18.60 21.40 30.49
N PRO A 303 18.27 22.68 30.76
CA PRO A 303 17.82 23.16 32.06
C PRO A 303 16.33 22.82 32.30
N VAL A 304 15.99 21.53 32.26
CA VAL A 304 14.62 21.03 32.46
C VAL A 304 14.57 20.24 33.74
N GLN A 305 13.62 20.59 34.61
CA GLN A 305 13.33 19.82 35.82
C GLN A 305 12.31 18.75 35.42
N ALA A 306 12.71 17.49 35.45
CA ALA A 306 11.74 16.40 35.40
C ALA A 306 11.09 16.31 36.78
N ASP A 307 9.78 16.49 36.85
CA ASP A 307 9.03 16.19 38.08
C ASP A 307 9.21 14.71 38.38
N ALA A 308 9.62 14.41 39.61
CA ALA A 308 9.78 13.04 40.08
C ALA A 308 8.38 12.49 40.44
N GLU A 309 7.77 11.76 39.51
CA GLU A 309 6.71 10.79 39.81
C GLU A 309 7.26 9.36 39.76
#